data_AF-V2Y5U8-F1
#
_entry.id   AF-V2Y5U8-F1
#
_cell.length_a   1.000
_cell.length_b   1.000
_cell.length_c   1.000
_cell.angle_alpha   90.00
_cell.angle_beta   90.00
_cell.angle_gamma   90.00
#
_symmetry.space_group_name_H-M   'P 1'
#
loop_
_entity.id
_entity.type
_entity.pdbx_description
1 polymer ?
#
loop_
_entity_poly.entity_id
_entity_poly.type
_entity_poly.pdbx_seq_one_letter_code
_entity_poly.pdbx_strand_id
1 'polypeptide(L)' 'MERYFNTLKTDQIYQHRYHTEKELYAAIEEFAYVHYNHVRPHAYNKYKTPYEARYGVK' A
#
# COMPACT_ATOMS: atom_id res chain seq x y z
N MET A 1 -0.79 -4.93 -11.50
CA MET A 1 -0.46 -3.55 -11.07
C MET A 1 -1.68 -2.66 -10.87
N GLU A 2 -2.76 -2.82 -11.63
CA GLU A 2 -3.97 -1.97 -11.53
C GLU A 2 -4.59 -1.89 -10.12
N ARG A 3 -4.74 -3.03 -9.43
CA ARG A 3 -5.29 -3.07 -8.06
C ARG A 3 -4.51 -2.20 -7.07
N TYR A 4 -3.18 -2.20 -7.16
CA TYR A 4 -2.32 -1.38 -6.29
C TYR A 4 -2.61 0.11 -6.49
N PHE A 5 -2.62 0.57 -7.74
CA PHE A 5 -2.84 1.98 -8.05
C PHE A 5 -4.25 2.45 -7.67
N ASN A 6 -5.26 1.60 -7.83
CA ASN A 6 -6.62 1.92 -7.38
C ASN A 6 -6.67 2.10 -5.87
N THR A 7 -6.07 1.20 -5.09
CA THR A 7 -6.01 1.34 -3.63
C THR A 7 -5.21 2.56 -3.20
N LEU A 8 -4.04 2.81 -3.78
CA LEU A 8 -3.24 4.01 -3.49
C LEU A 8 -4.04 5.29 -3.74
N LYS A 9 -4.76 5.37 -4.87
CA LYS A 9 -5.57 6.55 -5.19
C LYS A 9 -6.71 6.73 -4.20
N THR A 10 -7.49 5.69 -3.95
CA THR A 10 -8.69 5.76 -3.11
C THR A 10 -8.37 6.02 -1.65
N ASP A 11 -7.36 5.33 -1.10
CA ASP A 11 -7.07 5.34 0.34
C ASP A 11 -6.09 6.45 0.71
N GLN A 12 -5.16 6.82 -0.18
CA GLN A 12 -4.08 7.78 0.11
C GLN A 12 -4.22 9.10 -0.66
N ILE A 13 -4.33 9.07 -1.99
CA ILE A 13 -4.25 10.29 -2.80
C ILE A 13 -5.52 11.14 -2.69
N TYR A 14 -6.70 10.55 -2.71
CA TYR A 14 -7.96 11.30 -2.69
C TYR A 14 -8.37 11.76 -1.29
N GLN A 15 -7.87 11.10 -0.24
CA GLN A 15 -8.22 11.43 1.15
C GLN A 15 -7.37 12.56 1.75
N HIS A 16 -6.23 12.89 1.12
CA HIS A 16 -5.25 13.79 1.70
C HIS A 16 -4.90 14.91 0.73
N ARG A 17 -4.53 16.07 1.28
CA ARG A 17 -3.90 17.16 0.54
C ARG A 17 -2.44 17.24 0.96
N TYR A 18 -1.56 17.27 -0.03
CA TYR A 18 -0.12 17.42 0.17
C TYR A 18 0.27 18.83 -0.27
N HIS A 19 1.03 19.53 0.56
CA HIS A 19 1.43 20.90 0.28
C HIS A 19 2.80 20.97 -0.39
N THR A 20 3.60 19.90 -0.26
CA THR A 20 4.89 19.78 -0.93
C THR A 20 5.03 18.42 -1.61
N GLU A 21 5.88 18.38 -2.63
CA GLU A 21 6.26 17.13 -3.31
C GLU A 21 6.91 16.13 -2.35
N LYS A 22 7.73 16.62 -1.41
CA LYS A 22 8.36 15.80 -0.38
C LYS A 22 7.34 15.09 0.51
N GLU A 23 6.28 15.78 0.92
CA GLU A 23 5.19 15.18 1.70
C GLU A 23 4.46 14.09 0.89
N LEU A 24 4.15 14.38 -0.38
CA LEU A 24 3.51 13.41 -1.27
C LEU A 24 4.37 12.15 -1.42
N TYR A 25 5.67 12.31 -1.66
CA TYR A 25 6.57 11.16 -1.82
C TYR A 25 6.73 10.37 -0.54
N ALA A 26 6.90 11.02 0.61
CA ALA A 26 6.98 10.33 1.89
C ALA A 26 5.71 9.49 2.16
N ALA A 27 4.53 10.05 1.87
CA ALA A 27 3.26 9.35 2.02
C ALA A 27 3.12 8.16 1.06
N ILE A 28 3.57 8.29 -0.19
CA ILE A 28 3.55 7.19 -1.16
C ILE A 28 4.53 6.08 -0.74
N GLU A 29 5.74 6.43 -0.27
CA GLU A 29 6.72 5.46 0.21
C GLU A 29 6.21 4.69 1.42
N GLU A 30 5.67 5.39 2.42
CA GLU A 30 5.07 4.76 3.61
C GLU A 30 3.90 3.86 3.22
N PHE A 31 3.01 4.33 2.36
CA PHE A 31 1.89 3.53 1.87
C PHE A 31 2.38 2.26 1.16
N ALA A 32 3.36 2.37 0.26
CA ALA A 32 3.83 1.26 -0.54
C ALA A 32 4.61 0.25 0.31
N TYR A 33 5.65 0.71 0.99
CA TYR A 33 6.60 -0.16 1.68
C TYR A 33 6.03 -0.68 3.00
N VAL A 34 5.22 0.09 3.71
CA VAL A 34 4.68 -0.33 5.02
C VAL A 34 3.25 -0.82 4.85
N HIS A 35 2.34 0.08 4.50
CA HIS A 35 0.91 -0.22 4.61
C HIS A 35 0.46 -1.32 3.64
N TYR A 36 0.68 -1.14 2.34
CA TYR A 36 0.21 -2.07 1.31
C TYR A 36 0.89 -3.45 1.40
N ASN A 37 2.22 -3.46 1.64
CA ASN A 37 3.05 -4.66 1.57
C ASN A 37 3.14 -5.44 2.89
N HIS A 38 3.10 -4.78 4.04
CA HIS A 38 3.35 -5.43 5.33
C HIS A 38 2.17 -5.37 6.30
N VAL A 39 1.24 -4.42 6.15
CA VAL A 39 0.11 -4.27 7.08
C VAL A 39 -1.20 -4.79 6.49
N ARG A 40 -1.49 -4.46 5.23
CA ARG A 40 -2.80 -4.71 4.61
C ARG A 40 -2.94 -6.18 4.17
N PRO A 41 -3.91 -6.94 4.71
CA PRO A 41 -4.27 -8.25 4.19
C PRO A 41 -4.99 -8.12 2.85
N HIS A 42 -4.70 -9.02 1.90
CA HIS A 42 -5.40 -9.03 0.62
C HIS A 42 -6.24 -10.29 0.47
N ALA A 43 -7.51 -10.15 0.15
CA ALA A 43 -8.41 -11.29 -0.08
C ALA A 43 -7.87 -12.27 -1.12
N TYR A 44 -7.22 -11.76 -2.18
CA TYR A 44 -6.55 -12.59 -3.20
C TYR A 44 -5.43 -13.46 -2.62
N ASN A 45 -4.72 -12.95 -1.60
CA ASN A 45 -3.64 -13.66 -0.91
C ASN A 45 -4.14 -14.49 0.28
N LYS A 46 -5.42 -14.92 0.27
CA LYS A 46 -6.04 -15.63 1.41
C LYS A 46 -5.94 -14.84 2.72
N TYR A 47 -6.12 -13.53 2.64
CA TYR A 47 -5.99 -12.60 3.78
C TYR A 47 -4.59 -12.59 4.41
N LYS A 48 -3.55 -12.93 3.63
CA LYS A 48 -2.16 -12.61 3.96
C LYS A 48 -1.77 -11.27 3.35
N THR A 49 -0.77 -10.61 3.93
CA THR A 49 -0.15 -9.44 3.32
C THR A 49 0.68 -9.86 2.10
N PRO A 50 1.04 -8.94 1.18
CA PRO A 50 1.90 -9.27 0.05
C PRO A 50 3.25 -9.82 0.50
N TYR A 51 3.81 -9.28 1.57
CA TYR A 51 5.05 -9.79 2.16
C TYR A 51 4.88 -11.24 2.65
N GLU A 52 3.86 -11.53 3.45
CA GLU A 52 3.59 -12.88 3.96
C GLU A 52 3.29 -13.89 2.84
N ALA A 53 2.58 -13.47 1.80
CA ALA A 53 2.30 -14.34 0.65
C ALA A 53 3.58 -14.72 -0.12
N ARG A 54 4.60 -13.86 -0.08
CA ARG A 54 5.86 -14.05 -0.81
C ARG A 54 6.95 -14.73 0.02
N TYR A 55 7.03 -14.38 1.31
CA TYR A 55 8.12 -14.78 2.21
C TYR A 55 7.65 -15.59 3.41
N GLY A 56 6.34 -15.66 3.68
CA GLY A 56 5.80 -16.50 4.73
C GLY A 56 6.09 -17.97 4.40
N VAL A 57 7.04 -18.55 5.13
CA VAL A 57 7.40 -19.97 5.05
C VAL A 57 6.15 -20.80 5.37
N LYS A 58 5.93 -21.86 4.60
CA LYS A 58 4.84 -22.81 4.80
C LYS A 58 5.03 -23.62 6.07
#